data_AF-A0A8R2JT86-F1
#
_entry.id   AF-A0A8R2JT86-F1
#
_cell.length_a   1.000
_cell.length_b   1.000
_cell.length_c   1.000
_cell.angle_alpha   90.00
_cell.angle_beta   90.00
_cell.angle_gamma   90.00
#
_symmetry.space_group_name_H-M   'P 1'
#
loop_
_entity.id
_entity.type
_entity.pdbx_description
1 polymer ?
#
loop_
_entity_poly.entity_id
_entity_poly.type
_entity_poly.pdbx_seq_one_letter_code
_entity_poly.pdbx_strand_id
1 'polypeptide(L)' 'MLRTKLIVNAEPILSADWNSDSSKIVYTQHDTLCIKSLKANIKTIRIRGHSDLILKVSWCRANDLIVSGGEDCYYKVYI' A
#
# COMPACT_ATOMS: atom_id res chain seq x y z
N MET A 1 -9.77 -10.08 21.63
CA MET A 1 -9.14 -9.68 20.36
C MET A 1 -8.80 -8.20 20.43
N LEU A 2 -7.51 -7.84 20.40
CA LEU A 2 -7.10 -6.43 20.43
C LEU A 2 -7.08 -5.89 18.99
N ARG A 3 -7.70 -4.73 18.76
CA ARG A 3 -7.63 -4.00 17.49
C ARG A 3 -6.67 -2.82 17.65
N THR A 4 -5.80 -2.60 16.68
CA THR A 4 -4.87 -1.46 16.66
C THR A 4 -5.10 -0.65 15.40
N LYS A 5 -5.11 0.68 15.51
CA LYS A 5 -5.10 1.57 14.35
C LYS A 5 -3.68 1.65 13.81
N LEU A 6 -3.43 0.98 12.68
CA LEU A 6 -2.10 0.99 12.06
C LEU A 6 -1.76 2.38 11.52
N ILE A 7 -2.73 3.06 10.91
CA ILE A 7 -2.58 4.39 10.31
C ILE A 7 -3.81 5.24 10.63
N VAL A 8 -3.61 6.56 10.67
CA VAL A 8 -4.68 7.55 10.75
C VAL A 8 -4.35 8.60 9.71
N ASN A 9 -5.14 8.65 8.64
CA ASN A 9 -4.97 9.57 7.53
C ASN A 9 -6.23 10.43 7.39
N ALA A 10 -6.06 11.63 6.81
CA ALA A 10 -7.19 12.51 6.46
C ALA A 10 -7.93 12.06 5.19
N GLU A 11 -7.25 11.30 4.32
CA GLU A 11 -7.77 10.81 3.05
C GLU A 11 -8.28 9.35 3.15
N PRO A 12 -9.22 8.94 2.27
CA PRO A 12 -9.67 7.56 2.19
C PRO A 12 -8.54 6.57 1.94
N ILE A 13 -8.64 5.40 2.58
CA ILE A 13 -7.79 4.24 2.33
C ILE A 13 -8.67 3.18 1.67
N LEU A 14 -8.43 2.90 0.39
CA LEU A 14 -9.34 2.06 -0.41
C LEU A 14 -8.88 0.62 -0.51
N SER A 15 -7.57 0.38 -0.44
CA SER A 15 -7.01 -0.95 -0.59
C SER A 15 -5.75 -1.13 0.25
N ALA A 16 -5.53 -2.36 0.71
CA ALA A 16 -4.32 -2.77 1.40
C ALA A 16 -4.04 -4.25 1.13
N ASP A 17 -2.77 -4.65 1.16
CA ASP A 17 -2.34 -6.04 1.06
C ASP A 17 -1.08 -6.31 1.89
N TRP A 18 -0.88 -7.56 2.28
CA TRP A 18 0.26 -8.02 3.07
C TRP A 18 1.38 -8.49 2.17
N ASN A 19 2.63 -8.21 2.56
CA ASN A 19 3.77 -8.87 1.91
C ASN A 19 3.86 -10.36 2.30
N SER A 20 4.78 -11.08 1.67
CA SER A 20 4.97 -12.53 1.82
C SER A 20 5.19 -12.99 3.28
N ASP A 21 6.03 -12.28 4.04
CA ASP A 21 6.38 -12.63 5.44
C ASP A 21 5.48 -11.97 6.50
N SER A 22 4.42 -11.26 6.09
CA SER A 22 3.52 -10.50 6.96
C SER A 22 4.20 -9.46 7.87
N SER A 23 5.42 -9.02 7.54
CA SER A 23 6.13 -7.97 8.29
C SER A 23 5.78 -6.56 7.81
N LYS A 24 5.20 -6.43 6.62
CA LYS A 24 4.83 -5.16 5.99
C LYS A 24 3.42 -5.23 5.40
N ILE A 25 2.81 -4.05 5.32
CA ILE A 25 1.54 -3.83 4.60
C ILE A 25 1.78 -2.75 3.57
N VAL A 26 1.27 -2.96 2.35
CA VAL A 26 1.07 -1.89 1.37
C VAL A 26 -0.38 -1.42 1.48
N TYR A 27 -0.60 -0.11 1.39
CA TYR A 27 -1.95 0.48 1.33
C TYR A 27 -1.96 1.70 0.42
N THR A 28 -3.15 2.10 0.00
CA THR A 28 -3.36 3.28 -0.86
C THR A 28 -3.74 4.51 -0.04
N GLN A 29 -3.24 5.67 -0.46
CA GLN A 29 -3.64 6.97 0.07
C GLN A 29 -3.69 7.96 -1.09
N HIS A 30 -4.89 8.28 -1.57
CA HIS A 30 -5.10 9.09 -2.78
C HIS A 30 -4.32 8.51 -3.98
N ASP A 31 -3.35 9.25 -4.53
CA ASP A 31 -2.51 8.91 -5.68
C ASP A 31 -1.19 8.18 -5.30
N THR A 32 -1.04 7.85 -4.02
CA THR A 32 0.20 7.40 -3.41
C THR A 32 0.06 5.99 -2.83
N LEU A 33 1.03 5.12 -3.10
CA LEU A 33 1.23 3.86 -2.41
C LEU A 33 2.10 4.08 -1.17
N CYS A 34 1.67 3.52 -0.06
CA CYS A 34 2.37 3.58 1.20
C CYS A 34 2.74 2.18 1.68
N ILE A 35 4.01 1.93 1.96
CA ILE A 35 4.50 0.67 2.50
C ILE A 35 4.92 0.89 3.95
N LYS A 36 4.22 0.24 4.87
CA LYS A 36 4.47 0.35 6.31
C LYS A 36 4.95 -0.98 6.88
N SER A 37 6.10 -0.93 7.55
CA SER A 37 6.60 -2.03 8.37
C SER A 37 5.89 -2.08 9.72
N LEU A 38 5.63 -3.29 10.21
CA LEU A 38 5.13 -3.53 11.56
C LEU A 38 6.24 -3.49 12.63
N LYS A 39 7.51 -3.59 12.21
CA LYS A 39 8.65 -3.39 13.11
C LYS A 39 8.71 -1.92 13.54
N ALA A 40 8.97 -1.70 14.83
CA ALA A 40 9.09 -0.36 15.41
C ALA A 40 10.20 0.46 14.74
N ASN A 41 10.05 1.79 14.75
CA ASN A 41 11.04 2.76 14.26
C ASN A 41 11.41 2.69 12.77
N ILE A 42 10.70 1.89 11.96
CA ILE A 42 10.87 1.90 10.49
C ILE A 42 9.91 2.92 9.89
N LYS A 43 10.47 3.90 9.18
CA LYS A 43 9.67 4.92 8.48
C LYS A 43 8.84 4.29 7.35
N THR A 44 7.65 4.84 7.11
CA THR A 44 6.78 4.44 6.00
C THR A 44 7.37 4.94 4.68
N ILE A 45 7.48 4.05 3.70
CA ILE A 45 7.86 4.41 2.33
C ILE A 45 6.61 4.92 1.61
N ARG A 46 6.75 6.03 0.87
CA ARG A 46 5.66 6.62 0.08
C ARG A 46 6.10 6.71 -1.37
N ILE A 47 5.29 6.19 -2.28
CA ILE A 47 5.57 6.14 -3.71
C ILE A 47 4.39 6.80 -4.42
N ARG A 48 4.62 7.96 -5.03
CA ARG A 48 3.60 8.60 -5.87
C ARG A 48 3.44 7.77 -7.14
N GLY A 49 2.33 7.05 -7.23
CA GLY A 49 2.16 5.99 -8.21
C GLY A 49 1.31 6.41 -9.39
N HIS A 50 0.17 7.05 -9.12
CA HIS A 50 -0.83 7.37 -10.12
C HIS A 50 -1.03 8.89 -10.22
N SER A 51 -1.70 9.36 -11.26
CA SER A 51 -2.12 10.77 -11.35
C SER A 51 -3.51 11.02 -10.76
N ASP A 52 -4.17 9.95 -10.31
CA ASP A 52 -5.51 9.97 -9.71
C ASP A 52 -5.60 8.88 -8.62
N LEU A 53 -6.78 8.73 -8.02
CA LEU A 53 -7.08 7.83 -6.92
C LEU A 53 -6.69 6.38 -7.21
N ILE A 54 -5.89 5.77 -6.33
CA ILE A 54 -5.55 4.35 -6.39
C ILE A 54 -6.65 3.53 -5.71
N LEU A 55 -7.37 2.75 -6.51
CA LEU A 55 -8.54 1.98 -6.08
C LEU A 55 -8.17 0.58 -5.57
N LYS A 56 -7.04 0.02 -6.03
CA LYS A 56 -6.64 -1.36 -5.73
C LYS A 56 -5.13 -1.49 -5.62
N VAL A 57 -4.68 -2.34 -4.70
CA VAL A 57 -3.30 -2.82 -4.63
C VAL A 57 -3.27 -4.33 -4.40
N SER A 58 -2.24 -5.00 -4.91
CA SER A 58 -1.89 -6.37 -4.51
C SER A 58 -0.38 -6.54 -4.41
N TRP A 59 0.06 -7.31 -3.41
CA TRP A 59 1.45 -7.66 -3.21
C TRP A 59 1.65 -9.14 -3.57
N CYS A 60 2.46 -9.39 -4.59
CA CYS A 60 2.80 -10.74 -5.00
C CYS A 60 3.72 -11.40 -3.95
N ARG A 61 3.24 -12.50 -3.36
CA ARG A 61 3.99 -13.23 -2.33
C ARG A 61 5.20 -14.00 -2.87
N ALA A 62 5.21 -14.33 -4.17
CA ALA A 62 6.24 -15.18 -4.76
C ALA A 62 7.53 -14.43 -5.13
N ASN A 63 7.41 -13.15 -5.48
CA ASN A 63 8.53 -12.36 -6.01
C ASN A 63 8.56 -10.92 -5.48
N ASP A 64 7.82 -10.63 -4.40
CA ASP A 64 7.75 -9.32 -3.72
C ASP A 64 7.37 -8.12 -4.60
N LEU A 65 6.86 -8.36 -5.82
CA LEU A 65 6.33 -7.32 -6.69
C LEU A 65 5.01 -6.75 -6.16
N ILE A 66 4.78 -5.46 -6.39
CA ILE A 66 3.52 -4.80 -6.06
C ILE A 66 2.85 -4.37 -7.37
N VAL A 67 1.53 -4.56 -7.46
CA VAL A 67 0.70 -4.00 -8.53
C VAL A 67 -0.37 -3.08 -7.94
N SER A 68 -0.61 -1.95 -8.60
CA SER A 68 -1.70 -1.02 -8.27
C SER A 68 -2.52 -0.66 -9.49
N GLY A 69 -3.80 -0.34 -9.28
CA GLY A 69 -4.70 0.17 -10.30
C GLY A 69 -5.50 1.36 -9.77
N GLY A 70 -5.69 2.38 -10.61
CA GLY A 70 -6.33 3.64 -10.24
C GLY A 70 -7.26 4.24 -11.30
N GLU A 71 -7.86 5.37 -10.96
CA GLU A 71 -8.78 6.13 -11.83
C GLU A 71 -8.07 6.78 -13.04
N ASP A 72 -6.74 6.84 -13.02
CA ASP A 72 -5.93 7.25 -14.17
C ASP A 72 -5.91 6.21 -15.31
N CYS A 73 -6.67 5.12 -15.17
CA CYS A 73 -6.86 4.06 -16.17
C CYS A 73 -5.61 3.22 -16.46
N TYR A 74 -4.62 3.20 -15.56
CA TYR A 74 -3.44 2.34 -15.68
C TYR A 74 -3.36 1.32 -14.54
N TYR A 75 -2.74 0.18 -14.85
CA TYR A 75 -2.09 -0.65 -13.84
C TYR A 75 -0.59 -0.36 -13.84
N LYS A 76 0.01 -0.29 -12.65
CA LYS A 76 1.45 -0.06 -12.48
C LYS A 76 2.05 -1.15 -11.62
N VAL A 77 3.24 -1.61 -11.99
CA VAL A 77 4.00 -2.65 -11.28
C VAL A 77 5.27 -2.01 -10.71
N TYR A 78 5.59 -2.37 -9.48
CA TYR A 78 6.76 -1.91 -8.74
C TYR A 78 7.66 -3.11 -8.44
N ILE A 79 8.92 -2.98 -8.85
CA ILE A 79 10.00 -3.97 -8.72
C ILE A 79 10.98 -3.50 -7.65
#